data_AF-A0A837HNG7-F1
#
_entry.id   AF-A0A837HNG7-F1
#
_cell.length_a   1.000
_cell.length_b   1.000
_cell.length_c   1.000
_cell.angle_alpha   90.00
_cell.angle_beta   90.00
_cell.angle_gamma   90.00
#
_symmetry.space_group_name_H-M   'P 1'
#
loop_
_entity.id
_entity.type
_entity.pdbx_description
1 polymer ?
#
loop_
_entity_poly.entity_id
_entity_poly.type
_entity_poly.pdbx_seq_one_letter_code
_entity_poly.pdbx_strand_id
1 'polypeptide(L)' 'MKNLLFDALKEFCPLSSECLSILRSVVPSMNLTARSYFKVIKIARTIADLAGEKEIIQNHLAEALMYRPKDSEF' A
#
# COMPACT_ATOMS: atom_id res chain seq x y z
N MET A 1 12.10 15.63 -14.50
CA MET A 1 10.70 15.21 -14.70
C MET A 1 10.10 14.95 -13.31
N LYS A 2 9.20 15.82 -12.81
CA LYS A 2 8.56 15.63 -11.49
C LYS A 2 7.65 14.40 -11.57
N ASN A 3 7.87 13.41 -10.70
CA ASN A 3 7.06 12.20 -10.69
C ASN A 3 5.80 12.44 -9.84
N LEU A 4 4.79 13.09 -10.45
CA LEU A 4 3.54 13.53 -9.82
C LEU A 4 2.85 12.44 -8.97
N LEU A 5 2.97 11.17 -9.36
CA LEU A 5 2.39 10.05 -8.61
C LEU A 5 3.05 9.87 -7.24
N PHE A 6 4.37 10.02 -7.17
CA PHE A 6 5.13 9.86 -5.94
C PHE A 6 4.86 11.01 -4.96
N ASP A 7 4.75 12.23 -5.48
CA ASP A 7 4.43 13.42 -4.70
C ASP A 7 3.02 13.30 -4.10
N ALA A 8 2.02 12.90 -4.91
CA ALA A 8 0.66 12.68 -4.43
C ALA A 8 0.56 11.57 -3.35
N LEU A 9 1.34 10.49 -3.47
CA LEU A 9 1.33 9.45 -2.43
C LEU A 9 1.92 9.92 -1.11
N LYS A 10 2.93 10.80 -1.14
CA LYS A 10 3.47 11.38 0.11
C LYS A 10 2.47 12.29 0.80
N GLU A 11 1.67 13.02 0.02
CA GLU A 11 0.67 13.95 0.54
C GLU A 11 -0.57 13.20 1.06
N PHE A 12 -1.13 12.30 0.26
CA PHE A 12 -2.42 11.66 0.55
C PHE A 12 -2.30 10.29 1.23
N CYS A 13 -1.13 9.66 1.19
CA CYS A 13 -0.90 8.34 1.76
C CYS A 13 0.33 8.31 2.67
N PRO A 14 0.43 9.20 3.68
CA PRO A 14 1.51 9.10 4.66
C PRO A 14 1.47 7.72 5.33
N LEU A 15 2.64 7.07 5.37
CA LEU A 15 2.82 5.77 5.99
C LEU A 15 3.59 5.94 7.29
N SER A 16 3.10 5.30 8.35
CA SER A 16 3.81 5.24 9.61
C SER A 16 5.11 4.41 9.48
N SER A 17 5.96 4.51 10.50
CA SER A 17 7.23 3.76 10.52
C SER A 17 7.00 2.25 10.50
N GLU A 18 5.91 1.81 11.12
CA GLU A 18 5.47 0.43 11.21
C GLU A 18 4.94 -0.08 9.86
N CYS A 19 4.14 0.72 9.16
CA CYS A 19 3.70 0.40 7.80
C CYS A 19 4.88 0.27 6.84
N LEU A 20 5.88 1.16 6.94
CA LEU A 20 7.12 1.05 6.17
C LEU A 20 7.92 -0.20 6.54
N SER A 21 7.90 -0.62 7.80
CA SER A 21 8.54 -1.87 8.25
C SER A 21 7.89 -3.09 7.60
N ILE A 22 6.55 -3.16 7.60
CA ILE A 22 5.78 -4.24 6.94
C ILE A 22 6.10 -4.30 5.44
N LEU A 23 6.08 -3.16 4.75
CA LEU A 23 6.44 -3.13 3.33
C LEU A 23 7.86 -3.64 3.11
N ARG A 24 8.83 -3.23 3.94
CA ARG A 24 10.21 -3.71 3.82
C ARG A 24 10.36 -5.21 4.06
N SER A 25 9.58 -5.80 4.95
CA SER A 25 9.65 -7.25 5.23
C SER A 25 8.90 -8.10 4.21
N VAL A 26 7.80 -7.58 3.65
CA VAL A 26 6.89 -8.36 2.78
C VAL A 26 7.18 -8.17 1.29
N VAL A 27 7.58 -6.97 0.84
CA VAL A 27 7.84 -6.69 -0.58
C VAL A 27 8.85 -7.66 -1.22
N PRO A 28 9.98 -8.04 -0.57
CA PRO A 28 10.95 -8.94 -1.17
C PRO A 28 10.40 -10.33 -1.52
N SER A 29 9.45 -10.84 -0.73
CA SER A 29 8.87 -12.17 -0.97
C SER A 29 7.69 -12.17 -1.94
N MET A 30 7.16 -11.00 -2.28
CA MET A 30 5.96 -10.86 -3.11
C MET A 30 6.23 -10.53 -4.58
N ASN A 31 7.49 -10.31 -5.02
CA ASN A 31 7.80 -9.91 -6.40
C ASN A 31 6.96 -8.70 -6.89
N LEU A 32 6.75 -7.70 -6.03
CA LEU A 32 5.96 -6.52 -6.39
C LEU A 32 6.75 -5.63 -7.36
N THR A 33 6.16 -5.36 -8.51
CA THR A 33 6.58 -4.23 -9.35
C THR A 33 6.33 -2.91 -8.63
N ALA A 34 7.01 -1.84 -9.04
CA ALA A 34 6.75 -0.48 -8.53
C ALA A 34 5.26 -0.10 -8.64
N ARG A 35 4.58 -0.53 -9.73
CA ARG A 35 3.15 -0.28 -9.94
C ARG A 35 2.28 -1.00 -8.91
N SER A 36 2.53 -2.29 -8.67
CA SER A 36 1.78 -3.06 -7.67
C SER A 36 2.07 -2.59 -6.25
N TYR A 37 3.30 -2.15 -5.96
CA TYR A 37 3.66 -1.54 -4.68
C TYR A 37 2.82 -0.28 -4.41
N PHE A 38 2.74 0.65 -5.37
CA PHE A 38 1.90 1.83 -5.23
C PHE A 38 0.40 1.51 -5.20
N LYS A 39 -0.05 0.46 -5.90
CA LYS A 39 -1.43 -0.01 -5.82
C LYS A 39 -1.79 -0.46 -4.41
N VAL A 40 -0.91 -1.22 -3.73
CA VAL A 40 -1.12 -1.64 -2.34
C VAL A 40 -1.32 -0.42 -1.43
N ILE A 41 -0.49 0.61 -1.56
CA ILE A 41 -0.60 1.82 -0.74
C ILE A 41 -1.95 2.52 -0.96
N LYS A 42 -2.40 2.62 -2.22
CA LYS A 42 -3.70 3.22 -2.54
C LYS A 42 -4.87 2.41 -1.98
N ILE A 43 -4.81 1.08 -2.07
CA ILE A 43 -5.83 0.20 -1.47
C ILE A 43 -5.84 0.37 0.05
N ALA A 44 -4.66 0.42 0.70
CA ALA A 44 -4.57 0.64 2.14
C ALA A 44 -5.17 1.99 2.56
N ARG A 45 -4.99 3.04 1.73
CA ARG A 45 -5.68 4.32 1.93
C ARG A 45 -7.20 4.16 1.83
N THR A 46 -7.70 3.50 0.78
CA THR A 46 -9.14 3.24 0.63
C THR A 46 -9.72 2.48 1.83
N ILE A 47 -9.00 1.47 2.35
CA ILE A 47 -9.43 0.71 3.53
C ILE A 47 -9.49 1.61 4.76
N ALA A 48 -8.47 2.46 4.97
CA ALA A 48 -8.47 3.44 6.06
C ALA A 48 -9.66 4.40 5.95
N ASP A 49 -9.92 4.91 4.75
CA ASP A 49 -11.02 5.84 4.49
C ASP A 49 -12.39 5.17 4.78
N LEU A 50 -12.55 3.89 4.39
CA LEU A 50 -13.76 3.11 4.68
C LEU A 50 -13.94 2.82 6.17
N ALA A 51 -12.83 2.69 6.92
CA ALA A 51 -12.84 2.54 8.37
C ALA A 51 -13.06 3.87 9.12
N GLY A 52 -13.09 5.01 8.42
CA GLY A 52 -13.16 6.34 9.02
C GLY A 52 -11.86 6.78 9.70
N GLU A 53 -10.75 6.11 9.39
CA GLU A 53 -9.45 6.34 10.00
C GLU A 53 -8.62 7.35 9.18
N LYS A 54 -8.06 8.35 9.86
CA LYS A 54 -7.23 9.37 9.21
C LYS A 54 -5.90 8.81 8.70
N GLU A 55 -5.38 7.81 9.39
CA GLU A 55 -4.04 7.26 9.15
C GLU A 55 -4.11 5.83 8.60
N ILE A 56 -3.15 5.51 7.72
CA ILE A 56 -2.94 4.13 7.29
C ILE A 56 -2.18 3.41 8.40
N ILE A 57 -2.88 2.57 9.15
CA ILE A 57 -2.28 1.67 10.14
C ILE A 57 -1.93 0.31 9.52
N GLN A 58 -1.20 -0.49 10.28
CA GLN A 58 -0.70 -1.80 9.90
C GLN A 58 -1.78 -2.74 9.37
N ASN A 59 -2.97 -2.72 9.99
CA ASN A 59 -4.10 -3.57 9.60
C ASN A 59 -4.59 -3.26 8.17
N HIS A 60 -4.74 -1.98 7.82
CA HIS A 60 -5.16 -1.57 6.48
C HIS A 60 -4.15 -2.02 5.42
N LEU A 61 -2.86 -1.92 5.75
CA LEU A 61 -1.79 -2.34 4.86
C LEU A 61 -1.73 -3.86 4.70
N ALA A 62 -1.88 -4.62 5.79
CA ALA A 62 -1.93 -6.07 5.76
C ALA A 62 -3.10 -6.57 4.90
N GLU A 63 -4.27 -5.97 5.07
CA GLU A 63 -5.46 -6.29 4.28
C GLU A 63 -5.26 -5.94 2.79
N ALA A 64 -4.69 -4.76 2.49
CA ALA A 64 -4.36 -4.37 1.12
C ALA A 64 -3.41 -5.37 0.41
N LEU A 65 -2.44 -5.92 1.15
CA LEU A 65 -1.53 -6.94 0.64
C LEU A 65 -2.25 -8.27 0.37
N MET A 66 -3.26 -8.63 1.16
CA MET A 66 -4.07 -9.84 0.99
C MET A 66 -5.01 -9.77 -0.23
N TYR A 67 -5.49 -8.58 -0.60
CA TYR A 67 -6.30 -8.38 -1.81
C TYR A 67 -5.55 -8.57 -3.12
N ARG A 68 -4.24 -8.84 -3.10
CA ARG A 68 -3.52 -9.18 -4.32
C ARG A 68 -4.07 -10.50 -4.87
N PRO A 69 -4.69 -10.52 -6.06
CA PRO A 69 -4.98 -11.76 -6.73
C PRO A 69 -3.64 -12.46 -6.97
N LYS A 70 -3.50 -13.70 -6.53
CA LYS A 70 -2.46 -14.56 -7.12
C LYS A 70 -2.80 -14.65 -8.60
N ASP A 71 -1.82 -14.49 -9.47
CA ASP A 71 -1.99 -14.74 -10.91
C ASP A 71 -2.23 -16.24 -11.11
N SER A 72 -3.43 -16.70 -10.77
CA SER A 72 -3.94 -18.05 -10.95
C SER A 72 -5.45 -17.91 -11.06
N GLU A 73 -5.94 -18.19 -12.27
CA GLU A 73 -7.35 -18.37 -12.66
C GLU A 73 -8.13 -17.10 -13.05
N PHE A 74 -7.73 -16.54 -14.19
CA PHE A 74 -8.62 -16.42 -15.34
C PHE A 74 -7.95 -17.06 -16.56
#